data_AF-A0A1M5CER3-F1
#
_entry.id   AF-A0A1M5CER3-F1
#
_cell.length_a   1.000
_cell.length_b   1.000
_cell.length_c   1.000
_cell.angle_alpha   90.00
_cell.angle_beta   90.00
_cell.angle_gamma   90.00
#
_symmetry.space_group_name_H-M   'P 1'
#
loop_
_entity.id
_entity.type
_entity.pdbx_description
1 polymer ?
#
loop_
_entity_poly.entity_id
_entity_poly.type
_entity_poly.pdbx_seq_one_letter_code
_entity_poly.pdbx_strand_id
1 'polypeptide(L)'
;MKDYYVAQVQVIIDGKESVTIPISGQGFNPNMVKSSAERKARETYEGNTFASVILSKEDYDLEEFKQITGGNPPWLGGDRLQPGK
;
A
#
# COMPACT_ATOMS: atom_id res chain seq x y z
N MET A 1 -2.27 12.83 16.67
CA MET A 1 -0.97 12.72 15.97
C MET A 1 -1.23 11.85 14.75
N LYS A 2 -0.78 12.27 13.56
CA LYS A 2 -1.04 11.56 12.31
C LYS A 2 0.08 10.54 12.08
N ASP A 3 -0.15 9.33 12.56
CA ASP A 3 0.85 8.23 12.51
C ASP A 3 0.54 7.18 11.45
N TYR A 4 -0.64 7.26 10.83
CA TYR A 4 -1.10 6.32 9.81
C TYR A 4 -0.95 6.92 8.43
N TYR A 5 -0.72 6.08 7.42
CA TYR A 5 -0.61 6.53 6.05
C TYR A 5 -1.33 5.59 5.09
N VAL A 6 -1.80 6.17 3.99
CA VAL A 6 -2.15 5.44 2.77
C VAL A 6 -1.29 6.03 1.65
N ALA A 7 -0.51 5.17 1.00
CA ALA A 7 0.36 5.54 -0.10
C ALA A 7 -0.09 4.82 -1.37
N GLN A 8 -0.19 5.55 -2.48
CA GLN A 8 -0.40 4.98 -3.80
C GLN A 8 0.96 4.72 -4.43
N VAL A 9 1.25 3.46 -4.71
CA VAL A 9 2.53 3.05 -5.30
C VAL A 9 2.29 2.49 -6.68
N GLN A 10 2.89 3.11 -7.70
CA GLN A 10 2.93 2.55 -9.04
C GLN A 10 4.07 1.54 -9.11
N VAL A 11 3.75 0.29 -9.45
CA VAL A 11 4.72 -0.74 -9.74
C VAL A 11 4.74 -0.94 -11.25
N ILE A 12 5.89 -0.66 -11.86
CA ILE A 12 6.17 -0.88 -13.27
C ILE A 12 6.70 -2.30 -13.42
N ILE A 13 6.14 -3.05 -14.36
CA ILE A 13 6.44 -4.45 -14.66
C ILE A 13 7.11 -4.51 -16.02
N ASP A 14 8.34 -5.00 -16.06
CA ASP A 14 9.18 -5.15 -17.27
C ASP A 14 9.30 -3.88 -18.14
N GLY A 15 9.07 -2.71 -17.54
CA GLY A 15 9.11 -1.42 -18.24
C GLY A 15 7.96 -1.19 -19.24
N LYS A 16 6.93 -2.03 -19.25
CA LYS A 16 5.81 -1.97 -20.21
C LYS A 16 4.47 -1.74 -19.55
N GLU A 17 4.21 -2.48 -18.47
CA GLU A 17 2.94 -2.42 -17.75
C GLU A 17 3.15 -1.70 -16.43
N SER A 18 2.07 -1.15 -15.88
CA SER A 18 2.12 -0.60 -14.53
C SER A 18 0.82 -0.81 -13.79
N VAL A 19 0.92 -1.10 -12.51
CA VAL A 19 -0.22 -1.32 -11.62
C VAL A 19 -0.06 -0.40 -10.43
N THR A 20 -1.16 0.26 -10.03
CA THR A 20 -1.17 1.10 -8.83
C THR A 20 -1.65 0.26 -7.66
N ILE A 21 -0.82 0.15 -6.64
CA ILE A 21 -1.07 -0.63 -5.44
C ILE A 21 -1.15 0.31 -4.24
N PRO A 22 -2.31 0.36 -3.55
CA PRO A 22 -2.40 1.07 -2.29
C PRO A 22 -1.67 0.28 -1.19
N ILE A 23 -0.78 0.97 -0.49
CA ILE A 23 -0.08 0.47 0.69
C ILE A 23 -0.43 1.36 1.88
N SER A 24 -1.03 0.73 2.87
CA SER A 24 -1.46 1.38 4.10
C SER A 24 -0.67 0.86 5.29
N GLY A 25 -0.28 1.74 6.21
CA GLY A 25 0.58 1.38 7.34
C GLY A 25 0.57 2.39 8.47
N GLN A 26 1.33 2.10 9.52
CA GLN A 26 1.71 3.05 10.56
C GLN A 26 3.22 3.30 10.45
N GLY A 27 3.66 4.56 10.66
CA GLY A 27 5.07 4.92 10.58
C GLY A 27 5.64 4.78 9.17
N PHE A 28 5.46 5.81 8.35
CA PHE A 28 5.83 5.78 6.94
C PHE A 28 7.34 5.55 6.74
N ASN A 29 7.67 4.48 6.01
CA ASN A 29 9.02 4.23 5.50
C ASN A 29 8.94 3.95 3.99
N PRO A 30 9.50 4.83 3.13
CA PRO A 30 9.33 4.73 1.69
C PRO A 30 9.93 3.43 1.11
N ASN A 31 11.02 2.91 1.68
CA ASN A 31 11.65 1.68 1.21
C ASN A 31 10.77 0.46 1.54
N MET A 32 10.17 0.43 2.73
CA MET A 32 9.25 -0.64 3.11
C MET A 32 7.97 -0.61 2.27
N VAL A 33 7.45 0.59 1.99
CA VAL A 33 6.25 0.78 1.17
C VAL A 33 6.47 0.27 -0.25
N LYS A 34 7.57 0.68 -0.88
CA LYS A 34 8.01 0.21 -2.20
C LYS A 34 8.16 -1.31 -2.24
N SER A 35 8.91 -1.88 -1.28
CA SER A 35 9.13 -3.32 -1.18
C SER A 35 7.81 -4.09 -0.97
N SER A 36 6.87 -3.55 -0.21
CA SER A 36 5.55 -4.16 0.01
C SER A 36 4.69 -4.14 -1.25
N ALA A 37 4.73 -3.07 -2.03
CA ALA A 37 4.03 -2.98 -3.32
C ALA A 37 4.61 -3.97 -4.33
N GLU A 38 5.94 -4.04 -4.46
CA GLU A 38 6.60 -5.01 -5.33
C GLU A 38 6.30 -6.45 -4.93
N ARG A 39 6.26 -6.74 -3.62
CA ARG A 39 5.89 -8.07 -3.12
C ARG A 39 4.46 -8.44 -3.53
N LYS A 40 3.49 -7.54 -3.39
CA LYS A 40 2.10 -7.75 -3.84
C LYS A 40 2.03 -7.96 -5.35
N ALA A 41 2.78 -7.17 -6.13
CA ALA A 41 2.83 -7.34 -7.58
C ALA A 41 3.42 -8.72 -7.96
N ARG A 42 4.43 -9.20 -7.24
CA ARG A 42 5.06 -10.50 -7.47
C ARG A 42 4.13 -11.68 -7.24
N GLU A 43 3.12 -11.56 -6.37
CA GLU A 43 2.10 -12.59 -6.16
C GLU A 43 1.26 -12.84 -7.43
N THR A 44 1.19 -11.87 -8.34
CA THR A 44 0.44 -11.97 -9.61
C THR A 44 1.34 -12.12 -10.83
N TYR A 45 2.50 -11.44 -10.84
CA TYR A 45 3.39 -11.33 -12.00
C TYR A 45 4.74 -12.02 -11.76
N GLU A 46 4.72 -13.31 -11.43
CA GLU A 46 5.95 -14.06 -11.13
C GLU A 46 6.97 -14.01 -12.27
N GLY A 47 8.26 -13.91 -11.93
CA GLY A 47 9.36 -13.90 -12.90
C GLY A 47 9.65 -12.59 -13.63
N ASN A 48 8.84 -11.54 -13.41
CA ASN A 48 9.03 -10.22 -14.03
C ASN A 48 9.98 -9.33 -13.20
N THR A 49 10.52 -8.29 -13.84
CA THR A 49 11.28 -7.23 -13.18
C THR A 49 10.33 -6.13 -12.71
N PHE A 50 10.55 -5.64 -11.49
CA PHE A 50 9.71 -4.62 -10.87
C PHE A 50 10.49 -3.35 -10.57
N ALA A 51 9.87 -2.20 -10.82
CA ALA A 51 10.33 -0.92 -10.31
C ALA A 51 9.15 -0.19 -9.66
N SER A 52 9.34 0.36 -8.47
CA SER A 52 8.26 1.02 -7.72
C SER A 52 8.50 2.51 -7.48
N VAL A 53 7.45 3.29 -7.73
CA VAL A 53 7.40 4.74 -7.52
C VAL A 53 6.21 5.07 -6.64
N ILE A 54 6.44 5.85 -5.59
CA ILE A 54 5.37 6.36 -4.73
C ILE A 54 4.78 7.57 -5.46
N LEU A 55 3.52 7.48 -5.87
CA LEU A 55 2.81 8.55 -6.56
C LEU A 55 2.28 9.58 -5.58
N SER A 56 1.67 9.10 -4.50
CA SER A 56 1.12 9.94 -3.44
C SER A 56 1.23 9.23 -2.09
N LYS A 57 1.24 10.04 -1.05
CA LYS A 57 1.20 9.62 0.35
C LYS A 57 0.36 10.62 1.10
N GLU A 58 -0.64 10.12 1.82
CA GLU A 58 -1.48 10.90 2.69
C GLU A 58 -1.38 10.37 4.10
N ASP A 59 -1.26 11.30 5.06
CA ASP A 59 -1.16 11.00 6.49
C ASP A 59 -2.51 11.22 7.18
N TYR A 60 -2.88 10.24 7.99
CA TYR A 60 -4.17 10.14 8.65
C TYR A 60 -4.00 9.88 10.14
N ASP A 61 -4.98 10.30 10.92
CA ASP A 61 -5.18 9.73 12.25
C ASP A 61 -5.89 8.36 12.17
N LEU A 62 -6.07 7.72 13.33
CA LEU A 62 -6.67 6.38 13.39
C LEU A 62 -8.13 6.36 12.92
N GLU A 63 -8.89 7.43 13.17
CA GLU A 63 -10.31 7.49 12.80
C GLU A 63 -10.45 7.73 11.30
N GLU A 64 -9.71 8.69 10.74
CA GLU A 64 -9.61 8.95 9.30
C GLU A 64 -9.17 7.68 8.55
N PHE A 65 -8.14 7.00 9.06
CA PHE A 65 -7.63 5.77 8.46
C PHE A 65 -8.71 4.69 8.37
N LYS A 66 -9.45 4.44 9.46
CA LYS A 66 -10.53 3.45 9.50
C LYS A 66 -11.64 3.75 8.50
N GLN A 67 -12.00 5.02 8.33
CA GLN A 67 -13.02 5.44 7.38
C GLN A 67 -12.59 5.15 5.94
N ILE A 68 -11.31 5.38 5.61
CA ILE A 68 -10.77 5.20 4.26
C ILE A 68 -10.54 3.72 3.94
N THR A 69 -9.98 2.96 4.87
CA THR A 69 -9.66 1.54 4.64
C THR A 69 -10.83 0.61 4.92
N GLY A 70 -11.96 1.12 5.41
CA GLY A 70 -13.19 0.35 5.66
C GLY A 70 -13.09 -0.64 6.83
N GLY A 71 -12.09 -0.51 7.71
CA GLY A 71 -11.84 -1.49 8.76
C GLY A 71 -10.66 -1.13 9.67
N ASN A 72 -10.51 -1.91 10.74
CA ASN A 72 -9.35 -1.77 11.61
C ASN A 72 -8.07 -2.18 10.87
N PRO A 73 -6.95 -1.49 11.12
CA PRO A 73 -5.67 -1.92 10.56
C PRO A 73 -5.33 -3.35 11.00
N PRO A 74 -4.75 -4.18 10.12
CA PRO A 74 -4.48 -5.59 10.40
C PRO A 74 -3.47 -5.79 11.53
N TRP A 75 -2.61 -4.80 11.81
CA TRP A 75 -1.67 -4.82 12.93
C TRP A 75 -2.28 -4.45 14.29
N LEU A 76 -3.52 -3.94 14.31
CA LEU A 76 -4.30 -3.70 15.55
C LEU A 76 -5.31 -4.82 15.82
N GLY A 77 -5.14 -5.99 15.19
CA GLY A 77 -6.08 -7.11 15.30
C GLY A 77 -7.37 -6.91 14.51
N GLY A 78 -7.36 -6.03 13.49
CA GLY A 78 -8.46 -5.87 12.56
C GLY A 78 -8.56 -7.04 11.58
N ASP A 79 -9.79 -7.53 11.36
CA ASP A 79 -10.12 -8.47 10.30
C ASP A 79 -9.65 -7.87 8.95
N ARG A 80 -9.09 -8.72 8.08
CA ARG A 80 -8.35 -8.32 6.87
C ARG A 80 -9.10 -7.21 6.14
N LEU A 81 -8.43 -6.05 5.97
CA LEU A 81 -8.93 -4.91 5.20
C LEU A 81 -9.51 -5.41 3.88
N GLN A 82 -10.85 -5.42 3.79
CA GLN A 82 -11.51 -5.76 2.54
C GLN A 82 -11.43 -4.51 1.67
N PRO A 83 -10.77 -4.57 0.50
CA PRO A 83 -10.88 -3.47 -0.45
C PRO A 83 -12.38 -3.30 -0.76
N GLY A 84 -12.89 -2.09 -0.55
CA GLY A 84 -14.30 -1.76 -0.74
C GLY A 84 -14.81 -2.24 -2.09
N LYS A 85 -16.03 -2.79 -2.08
CA LYS A 85 -16.84 -3.10 -3.25
C LYS A 85 -17.09 -1.88 -4.12
#